data_AF-A0A9W6ESW6-F1
#
_entry.id   AF-A0A9W6ESW6-F1
#
_cell.length_a   1.000
_cell.length_b   1.000
_cell.length_c   1.000
_cell.angle_alpha   90.00
_cell.angle_beta   90.00
_cell.angle_gamma   90.00
#
_symmetry.space_group_name_H-M   'P 1'
#
loop_
_entity.id
_entity.type
_entity.pdbx_description
1 polymer ?
#
loop_
_entity_poly.entity_id
_entity_poly.type
_entity_poly.pdbx_seq_one_letter_code
_entity_poly.pdbx_strand_id
1 'polypeptide(L)'
;MSFNLKQFSFLTINNLITSIIFLTISYILIMFIPSSFKTFQVAFIIIIIAEMGINAFNSLNNISYIPNNSYMKYTTNLKDNTKVIQNHDHKWYRIGKTFFRSKDDPLNANYNGGDNFSSTINYRSTQFMDNIGQPTGEGYIEYSNGTLLSDSLLSFKYFLKDNGNPVLSNFTPRPDFKQYSYYNENHQTITFKNSHWLPIGFAANSKIFNLKHHSNDLPTVYQSNIMNYLTNHQNQRFFDPKNFDQVTFNNTNKQTRLTNALISKNNLIKPAIINLTFTPKTNDPYYLTLGNAFNDKSIKLSINGSQIIKPANYQNTTIINVATNNKNKPIHIHLKLIKDNMFLQNFILYHFNSKLFQNDTSNLKQNQFKIHNNSNRKFIGTIRTTKSKNSLITTIPYSKGWHLIVDNKPHSISKWSNMFIGSKLSPGKHSIKLYYWPPYLTLGICISILTVIFMMVINKIKKYNKKA
;
A
#
# COMPACT_ATOMS: atom_id res chain seq x y z
N MET A 1 20.02 39.91 24.63
CA MET A 1 18.98 39.04 24.02
C MET A 1 19.68 37.92 23.27
N SER A 2 19.89 36.76 23.89
CA SER A 2 20.44 35.60 23.17
C SER A 2 19.33 35.04 22.29
N PHE A 3 19.39 35.28 20.97
CA PHE A 3 18.49 34.65 20.02
C PHE A 3 18.58 33.13 20.23
N ASN A 4 17.45 32.48 20.50
CA ASN A 4 17.38 31.04 20.77
C ASN A 4 17.48 30.27 19.44
N LEU A 5 18.62 30.43 18.74
CA LEU A 5 18.90 29.92 17.40
C LEU A 5 18.76 28.39 17.30
N LYS A 6 18.78 27.69 18.44
CA LYS A 6 18.65 26.24 18.51
C LYS A 6 17.24 25.70 18.21
N GLN A 7 16.20 26.55 18.24
CA GLN A 7 14.82 26.12 17.96
C GLN A 7 14.45 26.13 16.47
N PHE A 8 15.17 26.88 15.63
CA PHE A 8 14.81 27.07 14.23
C PHE A 8 15.97 26.68 13.32
N SER A 9 15.85 25.55 12.63
CA SER A 9 16.89 25.01 11.75
C SER A 9 17.32 25.98 10.63
N PHE A 10 16.47 26.93 10.25
CA PHE A 10 16.75 27.91 9.20
C PHE A 10 17.44 29.19 9.71
N LEU A 11 17.47 29.45 11.03
CA LEU A 11 18.15 30.62 11.62
C LEU A 11 19.63 30.32 11.89
N THR A 12 20.40 30.19 10.82
CA THR A 12 21.86 30.05 10.90
C THR A 12 22.53 31.43 10.94
N ILE A 13 23.73 31.51 11.53
CA ILE A 13 24.54 32.74 11.56
C ILE A 13 24.79 33.25 10.12
N ASN A 14 25.04 32.34 9.18
CA ASN A 14 25.24 32.69 7.78
C ASN A 14 24.00 33.36 7.17
N ASN A 15 22.79 32.82 7.40
CA ASN A 15 21.56 33.41 6.89
C ASN A 15 21.29 34.79 7.49
N LEU A 16 21.61 34.99 8.78
CA LEU A 16 21.51 36.29 9.44
C LEU A 16 22.47 37.32 8.83
N ILE A 17 23.73 36.93 8.64
CA ILE A 17 24.75 37.78 7.99
C ILE A 17 24.31 38.14 6.57
N THR A 18 23.86 37.16 5.77
CA THR A 18 23.36 37.39 4.40
C THR A 18 22.17 38.36 4.40
N SER A 19 21.24 38.21 5.33
CA SER A 19 20.08 39.12 5.46
C SER A 19 20.51 40.54 5.81
N ILE A 20 21.45 40.70 6.75
CA ILE A 20 21.99 42.01 7.13
C ILE A 20 22.69 42.66 5.94
N ILE A 21 23.50 41.91 5.18
CA ILE A 21 24.17 42.44 3.98
C ILE A 21 23.16 42.96 2.97
N PHE A 22 22.12 42.18 2.64
CA PHE A 22 21.08 42.63 1.69
C PHE A 22 20.31 43.86 2.19
N LEU A 23 20.00 43.91 3.49
CA LEU A 23 19.37 45.08 4.11
C LEU A 23 20.27 46.32 4.04
N THR A 24 21.56 46.17 4.35
CA THR A 24 22.52 47.28 4.29
C THR A 24 22.69 47.79 2.86
N ILE A 25 22.85 46.90 1.87
CA ILE A 25 22.97 47.29 0.46
C ILE A 25 21.69 47.99 -0.01
N SER A 26 20.51 47.44 0.32
CA SER A 26 19.22 48.05 -0.03
C SER A 26 19.06 49.44 0.59
N TYR A 27 19.46 49.59 1.86
CA TYR A 27 19.43 50.86 2.58
C TYR A 27 20.35 51.90 1.94
N ILE A 28 21.58 51.53 1.57
CA ILE A 28 22.52 52.41 0.88
C ILE A 28 21.94 52.86 -0.46
N LEU A 29 21.38 51.94 -1.25
CA LEU A 29 20.78 52.30 -2.54
C LEU A 29 19.61 53.27 -2.38
N ILE A 30 18.73 53.04 -1.40
CA ILE A 30 17.57 53.89 -1.14
C ILE A 30 17.98 55.28 -0.66
N MET A 31 19.00 55.39 0.20
CA MET A 31 19.42 56.68 0.75
C MET A 31 20.22 57.53 -0.23
N PHE A 32 21.09 56.91 -1.03
CA PHE A 32 22.10 57.63 -1.79
C PHE A 32 21.85 57.71 -3.29
N ILE A 33 20.90 56.93 -3.83
CA ILE A 33 20.59 56.94 -5.27
C ILE A 33 19.11 57.30 -5.48
N PRO A 34 18.80 58.42 -6.17
CA PRO A 34 17.42 58.80 -6.48
C PRO A 34 16.67 57.70 -7.24
N SER A 35 15.46 57.38 -6.79
CA SER A 35 14.61 56.33 -7.38
C SER A 35 14.18 56.60 -8.83
N SER A 36 14.34 57.84 -9.30
CA SER A 36 14.10 58.26 -10.68
C SER A 36 15.18 57.78 -11.65
N PHE A 37 16.35 57.37 -11.17
CA PHE A 37 17.43 56.88 -12.04
C PHE A 37 17.21 55.42 -12.47
N LYS A 38 17.35 55.14 -13.77
CA LYS A 38 17.24 53.77 -14.32
C LYS A 38 18.24 52.81 -13.68
N THR A 39 19.42 53.30 -13.28
CA THR A 39 20.45 52.51 -12.58
C THR A 39 19.96 52.01 -11.23
N PHE A 40 19.24 52.83 -10.46
CA PHE A 40 18.60 52.40 -9.22
C PHE A 40 17.58 51.29 -9.47
N GLN A 41 16.68 51.48 -10.44
CA GLN A 41 15.62 50.51 -10.75
C GLN A 41 16.20 49.14 -11.14
N VAL A 42 17.22 49.13 -12.00
CA VAL A 42 17.91 47.90 -12.43
C VAL A 42 18.67 47.26 -11.27
N ALA A 43 19.46 48.03 -10.51
CA ALA A 43 20.24 47.51 -9.38
C ALA A 43 19.32 46.94 -8.28
N PHE A 44 18.21 47.61 -8.00
CA PHE A 44 17.23 47.18 -7.01
C PHE A 44 16.53 45.88 -7.44
N ILE A 45 16.16 45.74 -8.71
CA ILE A 45 15.63 44.49 -9.26
C ILE A 45 16.65 43.35 -9.13
N ILE A 46 17.93 43.59 -9.46
CA ILE A 46 18.98 42.58 -9.33
C ILE A 46 19.12 42.12 -7.87
N ILE A 47 19.09 43.06 -6.93
CA ILE A 47 19.18 42.76 -5.50
C ILE A 47 17.96 41.97 -5.02
N ILE A 48 16.75 42.34 -5.44
CA ILE A 48 15.55 41.56 -5.11
C ILE A 48 15.65 40.14 -5.67
N ILE A 49 16.04 39.98 -6.93
CA ILE A 49 16.20 38.66 -7.54
C ILE A 49 17.27 37.84 -6.81
N ALA A 50 18.40 38.46 -6.46
CA ALA A 50 19.49 37.79 -5.74
C ALA A 50 19.08 37.41 -4.31
N GLU A 51 18.45 38.31 -3.57
CA GLU A 51 17.96 38.08 -2.21
C GLU A 51 16.89 36.99 -2.22
N MET A 52 15.85 37.12 -3.05
CA MET A 52 14.79 36.13 -3.16
C MET A 52 15.33 34.78 -3.64
N GLY A 53 16.29 34.78 -4.56
CA GLY A 53 16.93 33.57 -5.07
C GLY A 53 17.76 32.84 -4.01
N ILE A 54 18.57 33.58 -3.25
CA ILE A 54 19.37 33.02 -2.15
C ILE A 54 18.47 32.58 -1.00
N ASN A 55 17.44 33.35 -0.66
CA ASN A 55 16.45 32.98 0.34
C ASN A 55 15.70 31.71 -0.08
N ALA A 56 15.26 31.61 -1.33
CA ALA A 56 14.65 30.39 -1.86
C ALA A 56 15.61 29.20 -1.82
N PHE A 57 16.87 29.37 -2.24
CA PHE A 57 17.88 28.32 -2.19
C PHE A 57 18.15 27.83 -0.77
N ASN A 58 18.38 28.74 0.18
CA ASN A 58 18.63 28.41 1.58
C ASN A 58 17.39 27.80 2.25
N SER A 59 16.21 28.36 1.99
CA SER A 59 14.94 27.83 2.51
C SER A 59 14.68 26.41 2.00
N LEU A 60 14.90 26.16 0.72
CA LEU A 60 14.75 24.82 0.14
C LEU A 60 15.78 23.83 0.68
N ASN A 61 17.03 24.24 0.89
CA ASN A 61 18.06 23.39 1.48
C ASN A 61 17.84 23.07 2.97
N ASN A 62 17.04 23.89 3.67
CA ASN A 62 16.64 23.64 5.06
C ASN A 62 15.44 22.69 5.19
N ILE A 63 14.78 22.34 4.09
CA ILE A 63 13.75 21.30 4.05
C ILE A 63 14.45 19.96 3.79
N SER A 64 14.19 18.95 4.62
CA SER A 64 14.76 17.61 4.43
C SER A 64 14.28 16.98 3.12
N TYR A 65 15.10 17.05 2.06
CA TYR A 65 14.84 16.36 0.79
C TYR A 65 15.69 15.10 0.66
N ILE A 66 15.13 14.09 -0.02
CA ILE A 66 15.89 12.97 -0.55
C ILE A 66 16.61 13.46 -1.81
N PRO A 67 17.93 13.22 -1.98
CA PRO A 67 18.65 13.63 -3.17
C PRO A 67 17.96 13.15 -4.46
N ASN A 68 17.80 14.05 -5.44
CA ASN A 68 17.12 13.74 -6.71
C ASN A 68 17.72 12.50 -7.41
N ASN A 69 19.05 12.36 -7.37
CA ASN A 69 19.74 11.20 -7.94
C ASN A 69 19.27 9.87 -7.32
N SER A 70 19.11 9.82 -6.00
CA SER A 70 18.62 8.63 -5.28
C SER A 70 17.18 8.29 -5.67
N TYR A 71 16.32 9.31 -5.83
CA TYR A 71 14.96 9.15 -6.32
C TYR A 71 14.92 8.61 -7.77
N MET A 72 15.70 9.23 -8.66
CA MET A 72 15.75 8.86 -10.08
C MET A 72 16.27 7.43 -10.25
N LYS A 73 17.36 7.06 -9.56
CA LYS A 73 17.90 5.70 -9.58
C LYS A 73 16.86 4.67 -9.16
N TYR A 74 16.21 4.85 -8.01
CA TYR A 74 15.17 3.93 -7.55
C TYR A 74 14.00 3.82 -8.55
N THR A 75 13.49 4.97 -9.02
CA THR A 75 12.29 5.01 -9.86
C THR A 75 12.54 4.43 -11.25
N THR A 76 13.69 4.73 -11.86
CA THR A 76 14.09 4.15 -13.15
C THR A 76 14.26 2.63 -13.01
N ASN A 77 14.96 2.17 -11.98
CA ASN A 77 15.12 0.74 -11.71
C ASN A 77 13.77 0.05 -11.58
N LEU A 78 12.87 0.56 -10.73
CA LEU A 78 11.55 -0.03 -10.55
C LEU A 78 10.75 -0.06 -11.86
N LYS A 79 10.79 1.03 -12.64
CA LYS A 79 10.11 1.12 -13.94
C LYS A 79 10.65 0.14 -14.97
N ASP A 80 11.96 -0.08 -15.02
CA ASP A 80 12.56 -1.03 -15.96
C ASP A 80 12.22 -2.47 -15.57
N ASN A 81 12.25 -2.79 -14.28
CA ASN A 81 11.80 -4.09 -13.76
C ASN A 81 10.33 -4.38 -14.09
N THR A 82 9.43 -3.41 -13.91
CA THR A 82 7.99 -3.60 -14.20
C THR A 82 7.72 -3.68 -15.69
N LYS A 83 8.43 -2.91 -16.53
CA LYS A 83 8.34 -2.96 -17.99
C LYS A 83 8.68 -4.33 -18.56
N VAL A 84 9.69 -5.02 -18.02
CA VAL A 84 10.02 -6.38 -18.48
C VAL A 84 8.80 -7.31 -18.37
N ILE A 85 8.04 -7.19 -17.29
CA ILE A 85 6.80 -7.97 -17.11
C ILE A 85 5.72 -7.48 -18.08
N GLN A 86 5.47 -6.17 -18.14
CA GLN A 86 4.40 -5.56 -18.96
C GLN A 86 4.58 -5.76 -20.47
N ASN A 87 5.81 -5.89 -20.95
CA ASN A 87 6.11 -6.17 -22.36
C ASN A 87 5.80 -7.62 -22.76
N HIS A 88 5.76 -8.55 -21.80
CA HIS A 88 5.51 -9.98 -22.06
C HIS A 88 4.09 -10.43 -21.66
N ASP A 89 3.45 -9.72 -20.72
CA ASP A 89 2.09 -10.02 -20.27
C ASP A 89 1.21 -8.77 -20.33
N HIS A 90 0.24 -8.80 -21.23
CA HIS A 90 -0.71 -7.70 -21.41
C HIS A 90 -2.05 -7.91 -20.68
N LYS A 91 -2.17 -8.99 -19.89
CA LYS A 91 -3.37 -9.22 -19.07
C LYS A 91 -3.42 -8.20 -17.93
N TRP A 92 -4.59 -8.04 -17.33
CA TRP A 92 -4.68 -7.28 -16.09
C TRP A 92 -4.18 -8.14 -14.90
N TYR A 93 -3.19 -7.63 -14.18
CA TYR A 93 -2.64 -8.21 -12.95
C TYR A 93 -2.05 -7.12 -12.06
N ARG A 94 -1.72 -7.47 -10.82
CA ARG A 94 -0.90 -6.66 -9.91
C ARG A 94 0.52 -7.20 -9.76
N ILE A 95 1.45 -6.29 -9.44
CA ILE A 95 2.84 -6.57 -9.07
C ILE A 95 3.04 -6.17 -7.61
N GLY A 96 3.60 -7.06 -6.80
CA GLY A 96 4.04 -6.78 -5.43
C GLY A 96 5.55 -6.67 -5.33
N LYS A 97 6.07 -6.21 -4.19
CA LYS A 97 7.52 -6.05 -3.97
C LYS A 97 7.93 -6.23 -2.51
N THR A 98 9.18 -6.62 -2.26
CA THR A 98 9.75 -6.73 -0.90
C THR A 98 10.61 -5.56 -0.48
N PHE A 99 10.77 -4.58 -1.36
CA PHE A 99 11.50 -3.34 -1.13
C PHE A 99 10.57 -2.15 -1.31
N PHE A 100 10.94 -1.02 -0.72
CA PHE A 100 10.05 0.13 -0.65
C PHE A 100 10.80 1.44 -0.61
N ARG A 101 10.34 2.43 -1.38
CA ARG A 101 10.73 3.84 -1.25
C ARG A 101 9.57 4.68 -0.73
N SER A 102 8.41 4.57 -1.38
CA SER A 102 7.22 5.35 -1.07
C SER A 102 5.93 4.56 -1.28
N LYS A 103 4.83 5.01 -0.65
CA LYS A 103 3.52 4.36 -0.79
C LYS A 103 2.90 4.59 -2.17
N ASP A 104 3.51 5.42 -3.02
CA ASP A 104 3.07 5.70 -4.39
C ASP A 104 4.02 5.12 -5.45
N ASP A 105 4.86 4.16 -5.07
CA ASP A 105 5.71 3.43 -6.01
C ASP A 105 4.93 2.87 -7.22
N PRO A 106 3.71 2.31 -7.08
CA PRO A 106 2.89 1.89 -8.21
C PRO A 106 2.55 3.01 -9.19
N LEU A 107 2.20 4.19 -8.66
CA LEU A 107 1.87 5.36 -9.47
C LEU A 107 3.13 5.88 -10.18
N ASN A 108 4.24 6.00 -9.46
CA ASN A 108 5.52 6.51 -9.97
C ASN A 108 6.11 5.65 -11.09
N ALA A 109 6.01 4.31 -10.97
CA ALA A 109 6.54 3.38 -11.97
C ALA A 109 5.47 2.80 -12.91
N ASN A 110 4.26 3.37 -12.91
CA ASN A 110 3.15 3.04 -13.81
C ASN A 110 2.83 1.53 -13.89
N TYR A 111 2.55 0.92 -12.75
CA TYR A 111 2.07 -0.47 -12.67
C TYR A 111 0.94 -0.60 -11.65
N ASN A 112 0.14 -1.66 -11.77
CA ASN A 112 -0.90 -1.93 -10.77
C ASN A 112 -0.25 -2.58 -9.54
N GLY A 113 -0.20 -1.86 -8.42
CA GLY A 113 0.32 -2.36 -7.14
C GLY A 113 -0.76 -2.45 -6.06
N GLY A 114 -0.34 -2.66 -4.82
CA GLY A 114 -1.19 -2.58 -3.63
C GLY A 114 -0.94 -1.38 -2.72
N ASP A 115 0.16 -0.65 -2.95
CA ASP A 115 0.54 0.54 -2.20
C ASP A 115 -0.21 1.77 -2.76
N ASN A 116 -0.67 2.66 -1.88
CA ASN A 116 -1.19 3.97 -2.27
C ASN A 116 -1.16 4.95 -1.10
N PHE A 117 -0.70 6.18 -1.31
CA PHE A 117 -0.91 7.32 -0.42
C PHE A 117 -1.81 8.36 -1.10
N SER A 118 -2.85 8.80 -0.41
CA SER A 118 -3.73 9.87 -0.86
C SER A 118 -4.53 10.44 0.31
N SER A 119 -4.55 11.76 0.43
CA SER A 119 -5.39 12.46 1.42
C SER A 119 -6.89 12.24 1.20
N THR A 120 -7.30 11.72 0.03
CA THR A 120 -8.70 11.43 -0.31
C THR A 120 -8.97 9.93 -0.47
N ILE A 121 -8.08 9.07 0.05
CA ILE A 121 -8.26 7.62 0.00
C ILE A 121 -9.58 7.19 0.66
N ASN A 122 -10.28 6.23 0.04
CA ASN A 122 -11.53 5.74 0.59
C ASN A 122 -11.26 4.88 1.84
N TYR A 123 -11.89 5.22 2.97
CA TYR A 123 -11.73 4.50 4.23
C TYR A 123 -12.07 2.99 4.13
N ARG A 124 -12.94 2.59 3.20
CA ARG A 124 -13.31 1.18 3.01
C ARG A 124 -12.15 0.38 2.42
N SER A 125 -11.32 1.04 1.62
CA SER A 125 -10.11 0.42 1.07
C SER A 125 -9.07 0.20 2.18
N THR A 126 -8.82 1.22 3.01
CA THR A 126 -7.91 1.06 4.16
C THR A 126 -8.46 0.02 5.14
N GLN A 127 -9.74 0.07 5.48
CA GLN A 127 -10.37 -0.90 6.37
C GLN A 127 -10.28 -2.35 5.87
N PHE A 128 -10.48 -2.60 4.58
CA PHE A 128 -10.32 -3.96 4.06
C PHE A 128 -8.87 -4.45 4.15
N MET A 129 -7.91 -3.60 3.74
CA MET A 129 -6.49 -3.96 3.77
C MET A 129 -6.01 -4.22 5.20
N ASP A 130 -6.52 -3.43 6.13
CA ASP A 130 -6.36 -3.63 7.55
C ASP A 130 -6.92 -4.98 8.04
N ASN A 131 -8.18 -5.27 7.71
CA ASN A 131 -8.85 -6.52 8.08
C ASN A 131 -8.16 -7.77 7.51
N ILE A 132 -7.38 -7.65 6.43
CA ILE A 132 -6.56 -8.75 5.90
C ILE A 132 -5.11 -8.72 6.40
N GLY A 133 -4.76 -7.82 7.32
CA GLY A 133 -3.48 -7.78 8.02
C GLY A 133 -2.37 -7.06 7.26
N GLN A 134 -2.72 -6.18 6.32
CA GLN A 134 -1.77 -5.28 5.68
C GLN A 134 -1.65 -3.96 6.47
N PRO A 135 -0.46 -3.35 6.51
CA PRO A 135 -0.30 -2.04 7.13
C PRO A 135 -1.11 -0.94 6.46
N THR A 136 -1.80 -0.16 7.28
CA THR A 136 -2.54 1.04 6.87
C THR A 136 -2.36 2.14 7.90
N GLY A 137 -2.62 3.38 7.48
CA GLY A 137 -2.77 4.51 8.39
C GLY A 137 -3.57 5.62 7.74
N GLU A 138 -3.48 6.82 8.32
CA GLU A 138 -4.19 7.99 7.81
C GLU A 138 -3.70 8.33 6.40
N GLY A 139 -4.57 8.11 5.40
CA GLY A 139 -4.26 8.42 4.02
C GLY A 139 -3.43 7.39 3.27
N TYR A 140 -3.12 6.21 3.83
CA TYR A 140 -2.27 5.23 3.11
C TYR A 140 -2.58 3.75 3.31
N ILE A 141 -2.20 2.98 2.29
CA ILE A 141 -2.14 1.51 2.26
C ILE A 141 -0.71 1.12 1.87
N GLU A 142 -0.17 0.11 2.54
CA GLU A 142 1.11 -0.50 2.20
C GLU A 142 0.92 -2.02 2.11
N TYR A 143 1.10 -2.58 0.92
CA TYR A 143 1.02 -4.02 0.65
C TYR A 143 2.41 -4.66 0.78
N SER A 144 2.88 -4.77 2.01
CA SER A 144 4.22 -5.29 2.30
C SER A 144 4.24 -6.75 2.75
N ASN A 145 3.16 -7.29 3.30
CA ASN A 145 3.19 -8.62 3.92
C ASN A 145 2.00 -9.48 3.51
N GLY A 146 1.77 -9.60 2.22
CA GLY A 146 0.77 -10.53 1.68
C GLY A 146 0.96 -11.96 2.19
N THR A 147 -0.13 -12.69 2.36
CA THR A 147 -0.13 -14.15 2.48
C THR A 147 -0.33 -14.76 1.10
N LEU A 148 -0.10 -16.07 0.93
CA LEU A 148 -0.46 -16.75 -0.32
C LEU A 148 -1.95 -16.50 -0.70
N LEU A 149 -2.83 -16.44 0.30
CA LEU A 149 -4.25 -16.19 0.12
C LEU A 149 -4.53 -14.75 -0.34
N SER A 150 -4.01 -13.74 0.35
CA SER A 150 -4.26 -12.33 -0.03
C SER A 150 -3.61 -11.98 -1.38
N ASP A 151 -2.43 -12.52 -1.64
CA ASP A 151 -1.73 -12.36 -2.92
C ASP A 151 -2.58 -12.89 -4.07
N SER A 152 -3.14 -14.10 -3.89
CA SER A 152 -4.01 -14.72 -4.87
C SER A 152 -5.30 -13.92 -5.08
N LEU A 153 -6.01 -13.61 -4.00
CA LEU A 153 -7.29 -12.91 -4.02
C LEU A 153 -7.20 -11.55 -4.73
N LEU A 154 -6.17 -10.77 -4.40
CA LEU A 154 -5.97 -9.40 -4.92
C LEU A 154 -5.27 -9.35 -6.29
N SER A 155 -5.16 -10.49 -6.96
CA SER A 155 -4.60 -10.61 -8.31
C SER A 155 -3.12 -10.24 -8.43
N PHE A 156 -2.35 -10.41 -7.35
CA PHE A 156 -0.90 -10.32 -7.42
C PHE A 156 -0.34 -11.54 -8.13
N LYS A 157 0.08 -11.32 -9.38
CA LYS A 157 0.62 -12.35 -10.26
C LYS A 157 2.14 -12.38 -10.22
N TYR A 158 2.77 -11.23 -10.04
CA TYR A 158 4.22 -11.09 -10.05
C TYR A 158 4.71 -10.40 -8.78
N PHE A 159 5.90 -10.76 -8.34
CA PHE A 159 6.56 -10.16 -7.18
C PHE A 159 8.02 -9.86 -7.47
N LEU A 160 8.45 -8.63 -7.17
CA LEU A 160 9.83 -8.20 -7.29
C LEU A 160 10.52 -8.32 -5.93
N LYS A 161 11.60 -9.09 -5.89
CA LYS A 161 12.47 -9.19 -4.71
C LYS A 161 13.82 -8.59 -5.05
N ASP A 162 14.34 -7.74 -4.17
CA ASP A 162 15.72 -7.26 -4.30
C ASP A 162 16.72 -8.44 -4.28
N ASN A 163 17.79 -8.34 -5.07
CA ASN A 163 18.88 -9.34 -5.11
C ASN A 163 20.22 -8.81 -4.58
N GLY A 164 20.17 -7.91 -3.59
CA GLY A 164 21.35 -7.33 -2.95
C GLY A 164 21.71 -5.93 -3.44
N ASN A 165 20.77 -5.23 -4.09
CA ASN A 165 20.97 -3.87 -4.55
C ASN A 165 20.82 -2.87 -3.40
N PRO A 166 21.87 -2.09 -3.04
CA PRO A 166 21.80 -1.14 -1.94
C PRO A 166 20.77 -0.01 -2.15
N VAL A 167 20.32 0.21 -3.39
CA VAL A 167 19.27 1.18 -3.72
C VAL A 167 17.89 0.69 -3.29
N LEU A 168 17.66 -0.62 -3.23
CA LEU A 168 16.37 -1.24 -2.92
C LEU A 168 16.37 -1.71 -1.47
N SER A 169 15.93 -0.84 -0.55
CA SER A 169 15.87 -1.18 0.87
C SER A 169 14.83 -2.28 1.13
N ASN A 170 15.29 -3.48 1.49
CA ASN A 170 14.44 -4.59 1.88
C ASN A 170 13.60 -4.25 3.10
N PHE A 171 12.33 -4.61 3.03
CA PHE A 171 11.31 -4.21 3.98
C PHE A 171 10.60 -5.40 4.63
N THR A 172 10.45 -6.50 3.88
CA THR A 172 9.78 -7.72 4.34
C THR A 172 10.56 -8.96 3.90
N PRO A 173 10.62 -10.03 4.72
CA PRO A 173 11.42 -11.22 4.39
C PRO A 173 10.75 -12.14 3.36
N ARG A 174 9.40 -12.17 3.30
CA ARG A 174 8.56 -13.05 2.44
C ARG A 174 9.19 -14.43 2.08
N PRO A 175 9.55 -15.29 3.05
CA PRO A 175 10.05 -16.64 2.74
C PRO A 175 9.08 -17.47 1.88
N ASP A 176 7.79 -17.16 1.94
CA ASP A 176 6.71 -17.77 1.16
C ASP A 176 6.84 -17.56 -0.35
N PHE A 177 7.69 -16.66 -0.84
CA PHE A 177 8.04 -16.59 -2.26
C PHE A 177 8.69 -17.88 -2.78
N LYS A 178 9.22 -18.75 -1.91
CA LYS A 178 9.67 -20.09 -2.29
C LYS A 178 8.53 -21.01 -2.79
N GLN A 179 7.27 -20.62 -2.57
CA GLN A 179 6.09 -21.29 -3.16
C GLN A 179 5.72 -20.73 -4.54
N TYR A 180 6.38 -19.66 -4.98
CA TYR A 180 6.20 -19.07 -6.30
C TYR A 180 7.27 -19.57 -7.26
N SER A 181 6.91 -19.68 -8.54
CA SER A 181 7.86 -20.04 -9.57
C SER A 181 8.76 -18.86 -9.88
N TYR A 182 10.06 -19.10 -10.05
CA TYR A 182 10.96 -18.13 -10.66
C TYR A 182 10.41 -17.68 -12.04
N TYR A 183 10.52 -16.40 -12.35
CA TYR A 183 10.11 -15.84 -13.64
C TYR A 183 11.29 -15.29 -14.43
N ASN A 184 12.04 -14.37 -13.85
CA ASN A 184 13.27 -13.83 -14.41
C ASN A 184 14.10 -13.16 -13.32
N GLU A 185 15.31 -12.76 -13.66
CA GLU A 185 16.22 -12.00 -12.80
C GLU A 185 17.02 -11.02 -13.66
N ASN A 186 17.40 -9.90 -13.07
CA ASN A 186 18.40 -8.99 -13.62
C ASN A 186 19.35 -8.53 -12.50
N HIS A 187 20.27 -7.61 -12.77
CA HIS A 187 21.24 -7.12 -11.79
C HIS A 187 20.65 -6.40 -10.55
N GLN A 188 19.32 -6.28 -10.44
CA GLN A 188 18.67 -5.48 -9.39
C GLN A 188 17.57 -6.24 -8.66
N THR A 189 16.82 -7.10 -9.35
CA THR A 189 15.73 -7.86 -8.75
C THR A 189 15.61 -9.27 -9.33
N ILE A 190 15.07 -10.16 -8.50
CA ILE A 190 14.50 -11.45 -8.89
C ILE A 190 12.99 -11.30 -8.94
N THR A 191 12.38 -11.69 -10.05
CA THR A 191 10.92 -11.74 -10.19
C THR A 191 10.41 -13.16 -9.94
N PHE A 192 9.40 -13.25 -9.09
CA PHE A 192 8.63 -14.46 -8.86
C PHE A 192 7.25 -14.33 -9.50
N LYS A 193 6.67 -15.45 -9.92
CA LYS A 193 5.33 -15.56 -10.47
C LYS A 193 4.47 -16.45 -9.58
N ASN A 194 3.38 -15.87 -9.07
CA ASN A 194 2.37 -16.60 -8.32
C ASN A 194 1.53 -17.44 -9.29
N SER A 195 1.66 -18.76 -9.23
CA SER A 195 0.88 -19.71 -10.05
C SER A 195 -0.60 -19.76 -9.65
N HIS A 196 -0.90 -19.47 -8.38
CA HIS A 196 -2.23 -19.52 -7.77
C HIS A 196 -2.97 -18.19 -7.79
N TRP A 197 -2.46 -17.17 -8.49
CA TRP A 197 -3.15 -15.88 -8.63
C TRP A 197 -4.57 -16.04 -9.19
N LEU A 198 -5.53 -15.29 -8.62
CA LEU A 198 -6.88 -15.14 -9.15
C LEU A 198 -6.96 -13.86 -10.01
N PRO A 199 -7.66 -13.90 -11.15
CA PRO A 199 -7.90 -12.71 -11.95
C PRO A 199 -8.77 -11.70 -11.21
N ILE A 200 -8.75 -10.43 -11.66
CA ILE A 200 -9.47 -9.33 -11.01
C ILE A 200 -10.98 -9.57 -10.88
N GLY A 201 -11.53 -10.51 -11.66
CA GLY A 201 -12.85 -11.06 -11.43
C GLY A 201 -12.95 -12.55 -11.75
N PHE A 202 -13.89 -13.21 -11.11
CA PHE A 202 -14.17 -14.65 -11.27
C PHE A 202 -15.58 -14.97 -10.76
N ALA A 203 -16.10 -16.14 -11.16
CA ALA A 203 -17.40 -16.60 -10.67
C ALA A 203 -17.22 -17.27 -9.31
N ALA A 204 -18.03 -16.88 -8.33
CA ALA A 204 -18.02 -17.47 -7.00
C ALA A 204 -19.44 -17.54 -6.41
N ASN A 205 -19.55 -18.08 -5.21
CA ASN A 205 -20.84 -18.21 -4.54
C ASN A 205 -21.37 -16.86 -4.05
N SER A 206 -22.66 -16.59 -4.28
CA SER A 206 -23.34 -15.35 -3.86
C SER A 206 -23.35 -15.10 -2.34
N LYS A 207 -23.07 -16.09 -1.50
CA LYS A 207 -23.02 -15.90 -0.03
C LYS A 207 -22.01 -14.83 0.38
N ILE A 208 -20.94 -14.62 -0.39
CA ILE A 208 -19.91 -13.59 -0.11
C ILE A 208 -20.47 -12.18 0.09
N PHE A 209 -21.63 -11.86 -0.50
CA PHE A 209 -22.30 -10.57 -0.26
C PHE A 209 -22.80 -10.40 1.18
N ASN A 210 -22.93 -11.48 1.94
CA ASN A 210 -23.33 -11.49 3.35
C ASN A 210 -22.14 -11.54 4.31
N LEU A 211 -20.90 -11.63 3.81
CA LEU A 211 -19.71 -11.63 4.66
C LEU A 211 -19.65 -10.33 5.46
N LYS A 212 -19.56 -10.48 6.78
CA LYS A 212 -19.30 -9.38 7.71
C LYS A 212 -17.92 -9.59 8.33
N HIS A 213 -17.23 -8.48 8.57
CA HIS A 213 -16.07 -8.44 9.44
C HIS A 213 -16.55 -8.03 10.83
N HIS A 214 -16.22 -8.81 11.86
CA HIS A 214 -16.46 -8.44 13.24
C HIS A 214 -15.21 -7.73 13.80
N SER A 215 -15.38 -6.73 14.66
CA SER A 215 -14.26 -5.92 15.17
C SER A 215 -13.16 -6.72 15.86
N ASN A 216 -13.48 -7.92 16.35
CA ASN A 216 -12.54 -8.80 17.05
C ASN A 216 -11.96 -9.90 16.14
N ASP A 217 -12.32 -9.92 14.85
CA ASP A 217 -11.79 -10.90 13.91
C ASP A 217 -10.29 -10.65 13.69
N LEU A 218 -9.49 -11.70 13.84
CA LEU A 218 -8.09 -11.65 13.45
C LEU A 218 -7.98 -11.68 11.92
N PRO A 219 -6.96 -11.03 11.35
CA PRO A 219 -6.75 -11.05 9.90
C PRO A 219 -6.74 -12.44 9.26
N THR A 220 -6.20 -13.44 9.97
CA THR A 220 -6.17 -14.85 9.53
C THR A 220 -7.55 -15.49 9.46
N VAL A 221 -8.44 -15.15 10.41
CA VAL A 221 -9.83 -15.57 10.43
C VAL A 221 -10.60 -14.91 9.30
N TYR A 222 -10.42 -13.60 9.10
CA TYR A 222 -11.10 -12.88 8.05
C TYR A 222 -10.72 -13.39 6.65
N GLN A 223 -9.43 -13.61 6.39
CA GLN A 223 -8.96 -14.22 5.15
C GLN A 223 -9.57 -15.62 4.93
N SER A 224 -9.65 -16.45 5.98
CA SER A 224 -10.28 -17.79 5.88
C SER A 224 -11.78 -17.68 5.58
N ASN A 225 -12.48 -16.74 6.22
CA ASN A 225 -13.89 -16.48 5.99
C ASN A 225 -14.16 -16.02 4.56
N ILE A 226 -13.35 -15.11 4.01
CA ILE A 226 -13.48 -14.71 2.60
C ILE A 226 -13.45 -15.95 1.70
N MET A 227 -12.46 -16.84 1.86
CA MET A 227 -12.35 -18.02 1.02
C MET A 227 -13.55 -18.96 1.20
N ASN A 228 -13.92 -19.29 2.45
CA ASN A 228 -15.10 -20.13 2.75
C ASN A 228 -16.38 -19.60 2.08
N TYR A 229 -16.60 -18.28 2.11
CA TYR A 229 -17.77 -17.66 1.50
C TYR A 229 -17.72 -17.67 -0.03
N LEU A 230 -16.54 -17.52 -0.63
CA LEU A 230 -16.37 -17.60 -2.08
C LEU A 230 -16.58 -19.03 -2.61
N THR A 231 -16.09 -20.04 -1.89
CA THR A 231 -16.14 -21.46 -2.28
C THR A 231 -17.36 -22.21 -1.73
N ASN A 232 -18.15 -21.57 -0.86
CA ASN A 232 -19.28 -22.17 -0.15
C ASN A 232 -18.89 -23.37 0.72
N HIS A 233 -17.68 -23.34 1.26
CA HIS A 233 -17.25 -24.29 2.28
C HIS A 233 -17.70 -23.84 3.68
N GLN A 234 -17.85 -24.82 4.57
CA GLN A 234 -18.14 -24.55 5.97
C GLN A 234 -16.85 -24.67 6.78
N ASN A 235 -16.47 -23.58 7.46
CA ASN A 235 -15.48 -23.57 8.53
C ASN A 235 -14.08 -24.13 8.18
N GLN A 236 -13.63 -24.08 6.92
CA GLN A 236 -12.23 -24.41 6.63
C GLN A 236 -11.31 -23.38 7.28
N ARG A 237 -10.23 -23.86 7.91
CA ARG A 237 -9.19 -23.04 8.50
C ARG A 237 -7.97 -23.09 7.60
N PHE A 238 -7.61 -21.94 7.01
CA PHE A 238 -6.39 -21.82 6.21
C PHE A 238 -5.17 -21.52 7.09
N PHE A 239 -5.41 -21.00 8.29
CA PHE A 239 -4.39 -20.65 9.27
C PHE A 239 -4.67 -21.41 10.57
N ASP A 240 -3.87 -22.43 10.85
CA ASP A 240 -4.01 -23.25 12.05
C ASP A 240 -3.03 -22.76 13.13
N PRO A 241 -3.51 -22.30 14.30
CA PRO A 241 -2.64 -21.79 15.35
C PRO A 241 -1.69 -22.87 15.88
N LYS A 242 -0.45 -22.48 16.17
CA LYS A 242 0.61 -23.34 16.68
C LYS A 242 1.29 -22.72 17.89
N ASN A 243 1.73 -23.58 18.81
CA ASN A 243 2.57 -23.19 19.93
C ASN A 243 4.05 -23.13 19.50
N PHE A 244 4.84 -22.38 20.25
CA PHE A 244 6.30 -22.45 20.17
C PHE A 244 6.78 -23.70 20.92
N ASP A 245 7.81 -24.36 20.39
CA ASP A 245 8.42 -25.54 21.02
C ASP A 245 9.20 -25.13 22.28
N GLN A 246 9.85 -23.95 22.24
CA GLN A 246 10.65 -23.42 23.35
C GLN A 246 10.48 -21.89 23.45
N VAL A 247 10.39 -21.39 24.69
CA VAL A 247 10.32 -19.97 25.00
C VAL A 247 11.25 -19.67 26.18
N THR A 248 12.20 -18.75 26.02
CA THR A 248 13.06 -18.28 27.10
C THR A 248 12.90 -16.79 27.33
N PHE A 249 12.81 -16.40 28.59
CA PHE A 249 12.64 -15.02 29.06
C PHE A 249 13.93 -14.59 29.75
N ASN A 250 14.61 -13.60 29.19
CA ASN A 250 15.79 -12.98 29.79
C ASN A 250 15.47 -11.53 30.17
N ASN A 251 15.63 -11.21 31.47
CA ASN A 251 15.31 -9.91 32.04
C ASN A 251 13.87 -9.42 31.74
N THR A 252 12.93 -10.36 31.66
CA THR A 252 11.50 -10.10 31.48
C THR A 252 10.68 -10.93 32.46
N ASN A 253 9.44 -10.51 32.72
CA ASN A 253 8.47 -11.35 33.41
C ASN A 253 8.15 -12.60 32.58
N LYS A 254 8.11 -13.77 33.23
CA LYS A 254 7.74 -15.04 32.58
C LYS A 254 6.24 -15.06 32.26
N GLN A 255 5.88 -15.65 31.13
CA GLN A 255 4.49 -15.79 30.68
C GLN A 255 4.21 -17.21 30.20
N THR A 256 3.06 -17.76 30.58
CA THR A 256 2.57 -19.08 30.08
C THR A 256 1.82 -18.94 28.76
N ARG A 257 1.16 -17.81 28.55
CA ARG A 257 0.47 -17.45 27.30
C ARG A 257 1.09 -16.16 26.77
N LEU A 258 1.65 -16.20 25.56
CA LEU A 258 2.28 -15.03 24.94
C LEU A 258 1.30 -14.07 24.28
N THR A 259 0.26 -14.60 23.63
CA THR A 259 -0.73 -13.77 22.95
C THR A 259 -1.50 -12.94 23.98
N ASN A 260 -1.55 -11.63 23.76
CA ASN A 260 -2.16 -10.65 24.67
C ASN A 260 -1.50 -10.63 26.06
N ALA A 261 -0.21 -10.93 26.16
CA ALA A 261 0.56 -10.78 27.40
C ALA A 261 1.16 -9.39 27.53
N LEU A 262 1.20 -8.85 28.75
CA LEU A 262 2.01 -7.69 29.07
C LEU A 262 3.42 -8.14 29.44
N ILE A 263 4.40 -7.80 28.60
CA ILE A 263 5.82 -8.05 28.85
C ILE A 263 6.43 -6.79 29.46
N SER A 264 7.17 -6.95 30.54
CA SER A 264 7.88 -5.87 31.23
C SER A 264 9.32 -6.28 31.51
N LYS A 265 10.24 -5.31 31.45
CA LYS A 265 11.62 -5.50 31.89
C LYS A 265 11.64 -5.67 33.41
N ASN A 266 12.42 -6.64 33.91
CA ASN A 266 12.63 -6.77 35.36
C ASN A 266 13.68 -5.75 35.85
N ASN A 267 14.72 -5.50 35.04
CA ASN A 267 15.73 -4.47 35.26
C ASN A 267 15.75 -3.52 34.06
N LEU A 268 15.45 -2.24 34.31
CA LEU A 268 15.27 -1.21 33.26
C LEU A 268 16.55 -0.89 32.48
N ILE A 269 17.72 -1.11 33.09
CA ILE A 269 19.03 -0.76 32.53
C ILE A 269 19.61 -1.91 31.68
N LYS A 270 19.23 -3.16 31.97
CA LYS A 270 19.70 -4.33 31.23
C LYS A 270 18.83 -4.59 29.99
N PRO A 271 19.41 -5.09 28.88
CA PRO A 271 18.63 -5.58 27.75
C PRO A 271 17.62 -6.66 28.18
N ALA A 272 16.43 -6.62 27.61
CA ALA A 272 15.36 -7.59 27.87
C ALA A 272 15.01 -8.31 26.57
N ILE A 273 15.04 -9.65 26.62
CA ILE A 273 14.98 -10.50 25.42
C ILE A 273 14.02 -11.67 25.68
N ILE A 274 13.17 -11.96 24.70
CA ILE A 274 12.42 -13.21 24.62
C ILE A 274 12.91 -13.98 23.39
N ASN A 275 13.38 -15.21 23.59
CA ASN A 275 13.73 -16.10 22.49
C ASN A 275 12.66 -17.17 22.34
N LEU A 276 12.20 -17.36 21.11
CA LEU A 276 11.13 -18.27 20.74
C LEU A 276 11.67 -19.21 19.67
N THR A 277 11.42 -20.51 19.81
CA THR A 277 11.79 -21.49 18.79
C THR A 277 10.59 -22.36 18.45
N PHE A 278 10.40 -22.64 17.16
CA PHE A 278 9.47 -23.65 16.68
C PHE A 278 10.05 -24.41 15.49
N THR A 279 9.60 -25.64 15.28
CA THR A 279 10.08 -26.53 14.23
C THR A 279 8.94 -26.90 13.28
N PRO A 280 8.90 -26.35 12.05
CA PRO A 280 7.92 -26.72 11.04
C PRO A 280 7.86 -28.23 10.81
N LYS A 281 6.65 -28.81 10.80
CA LYS A 281 6.44 -30.25 10.52
C LYS A 281 6.20 -30.54 9.04
N THR A 282 5.90 -29.51 8.25
CA THR A 282 5.74 -29.56 6.80
C THR A 282 6.56 -28.46 6.14
N ASN A 283 6.59 -28.44 4.80
CA ASN A 283 7.19 -27.36 4.03
C ASN A 283 6.24 -26.17 3.80
N ASP A 284 5.04 -26.22 4.37
CA ASP A 284 4.07 -25.14 4.24
C ASP A 284 4.58 -23.84 4.86
N PRO A 285 4.03 -22.69 4.43
CA PRO A 285 4.30 -21.42 5.08
C PRO A 285 3.82 -21.39 6.53
N TYR A 286 4.58 -20.67 7.37
CA TYR A 286 4.16 -20.27 8.72
C TYR A 286 4.08 -18.75 8.78
N TYR A 287 3.00 -18.26 9.38
CA TYR A 287 2.73 -16.83 9.52
C TYR A 287 2.62 -16.43 10.99
N LEU A 288 2.99 -15.20 11.32
CA LEU A 288 2.92 -14.64 12.66
C LEU A 288 2.10 -13.35 12.62
N THR A 289 1.09 -13.24 13.47
CA THR A 289 0.35 -11.99 13.66
C THR A 289 1.08 -11.11 14.68
N LEU A 290 1.12 -9.80 14.39
CA LEU A 290 1.83 -8.79 15.17
C LEU A 290 0.92 -7.59 15.40
N GLY A 291 0.59 -7.29 16.66
CA GLY A 291 -0.14 -6.08 17.03
C GLY A 291 0.58 -4.77 16.71
N ASN A 292 -0.09 -3.66 17.02
CA ASN A 292 0.39 -2.29 16.75
C ASN A 292 1.66 -1.91 17.55
N ALA A 293 1.85 -2.51 18.73
CA ALA A 293 3.02 -2.31 19.57
C ALA A 293 4.31 -2.85 18.93
N PHE A 294 4.22 -3.68 17.88
CA PHE A 294 5.38 -4.06 17.09
C PHE A 294 5.75 -2.91 16.15
N ASN A 295 6.69 -2.08 16.60
CA ASN A 295 7.35 -1.04 15.82
C ASN A 295 8.80 -0.90 16.28
N ASP A 296 9.64 -0.35 15.39
CA ASP A 296 11.08 -0.11 15.59
C ASP A 296 11.44 0.71 16.83
N LYS A 297 10.50 1.47 17.42
CA LYS A 297 10.68 2.22 18.68
C LYS A 297 10.37 1.41 19.93
N SER A 298 9.64 0.30 19.81
CA SER A 298 9.14 -0.47 20.95
C SER A 298 9.85 -1.81 21.11
N ILE A 299 10.17 -2.48 19.99
CA ILE A 299 10.76 -3.81 19.97
C ILE A 299 11.58 -4.04 18.69
N LYS A 300 12.73 -4.71 18.82
CA LYS A 300 13.45 -5.28 17.68
C LYS A 300 13.05 -6.75 17.53
N LEU A 301 12.51 -7.11 16.36
CA LEU A 301 12.17 -8.47 15.98
C LEU A 301 13.22 -8.98 14.98
N SER A 302 13.78 -10.15 15.22
CA SER A 302 14.57 -10.87 14.21
C SER A 302 14.14 -12.32 14.07
N ILE A 303 14.31 -12.85 12.86
CA ILE A 303 13.98 -14.23 12.49
C ILE A 303 15.24 -14.85 11.90
N ASN A 304 15.74 -15.92 12.51
CA ASN A 304 17.00 -16.58 12.14
C ASN A 304 18.17 -15.57 11.97
N GLY A 305 18.25 -14.58 12.85
CA GLY A 305 19.29 -13.55 12.84
C GLY A 305 19.01 -12.35 11.92
N SER A 306 18.09 -12.45 10.95
CA SER A 306 17.71 -11.31 10.09
C SER A 306 16.70 -10.42 10.80
N GLN A 307 17.05 -9.15 11.01
CA GLN A 307 16.16 -8.16 11.64
C GLN A 307 15.00 -7.80 10.68
N ILE A 308 13.78 -7.83 11.20
CA ILE A 308 12.60 -7.36 10.49
C ILE A 308 12.38 -5.90 10.84
N ILE A 309 12.38 -5.04 9.83
CA ILE A 309 12.14 -3.61 9.99
C ILE A 309 10.65 -3.37 9.81
N LYS A 310 9.99 -2.98 10.90
CA LYS A 310 8.59 -2.56 10.89
C LYS A 310 8.55 -1.07 11.24
N PRO A 311 8.24 -0.18 10.27
CA PRO A 311 8.25 1.26 10.52
C PRO A 311 7.22 1.62 11.59
N ALA A 312 7.48 2.72 12.28
CA ALA A 312 6.56 3.27 13.26
C ALA A 312 5.18 3.56 12.64
N ASN A 313 4.13 3.41 13.44
CA ASN A 313 2.75 3.90 13.20
C ASN A 313 1.76 2.95 12.51
N TYR A 314 1.98 1.63 12.51
CA TYR A 314 0.89 0.73 12.14
C TYR A 314 -0.17 0.72 13.23
N GLN A 315 -1.43 0.95 12.86
CA GLN A 315 -2.51 1.13 13.82
C GLN A 315 -3.05 -0.22 14.35
N ASN A 316 -2.86 -1.31 13.60
CA ASN A 316 -3.59 -2.56 13.78
C ASN A 316 -2.71 -3.82 13.68
N THR A 317 -3.34 -4.99 13.77
CA THR A 317 -2.67 -6.29 13.69
C THR A 317 -2.26 -6.61 12.26
N THR A 318 -0.98 -6.83 12.03
CA THR A 318 -0.43 -7.23 10.73
C THR A 318 -0.05 -8.71 10.71
N ILE A 319 -0.04 -9.33 9.54
CA ILE A 319 0.50 -10.68 9.34
C ILE A 319 1.90 -10.58 8.71
N ILE A 320 2.85 -11.43 9.12
CA ILE A 320 4.13 -11.60 8.43
C ILE A 320 4.41 -13.09 8.18
N ASN A 321 5.11 -13.42 7.09
CA ASN A 321 5.61 -14.78 6.88
C ASN A 321 6.94 -14.98 7.61
N VAL A 322 7.05 -16.06 8.38
CA VAL A 322 8.22 -16.34 9.23
C VAL A 322 9.01 -17.59 8.83
N ALA A 323 8.39 -18.51 8.09
CA ALA A 323 9.06 -19.70 7.57
C ALA A 323 8.32 -20.27 6.36
N THR A 324 9.05 -20.94 5.46
CA THR A 324 8.51 -21.72 4.32
C THR A 324 9.63 -22.62 3.77
N ASN A 325 9.30 -23.88 3.41
CA ASN A 325 10.27 -24.90 3.00
C ASN A 325 11.35 -25.17 4.08
N ASN A 326 10.92 -25.21 5.34
CA ASN A 326 11.77 -25.40 6.52
C ASN A 326 11.38 -26.67 7.32
N LYS A 327 10.81 -27.70 6.66
CA LYS A 327 10.43 -28.95 7.35
C LYS A 327 11.59 -29.48 8.19
N ASN A 328 11.32 -29.76 9.46
CA ASN A 328 12.28 -30.27 10.46
C ASN A 328 13.49 -29.37 10.72
N LYS A 329 13.48 -28.10 10.28
CA LYS A 329 14.55 -27.13 10.57
C LYS A 329 14.04 -26.09 11.57
N PRO A 330 14.67 -25.93 12.74
CA PRO A 330 14.21 -24.99 13.75
C PRO A 330 14.23 -23.55 13.21
N ILE A 331 13.25 -22.77 13.64
CA ILE A 331 13.13 -21.34 13.36
C ILE A 331 13.23 -20.60 14.68
N HIS A 332 14.15 -19.65 14.74
CA HIS A 332 14.42 -18.84 15.91
C HIS A 332 13.87 -17.44 15.72
N ILE A 333 13.00 -17.01 16.64
CA ILE A 333 12.46 -15.65 16.70
C ILE A 333 13.00 -14.99 17.95
N HIS A 334 13.66 -13.84 17.77
CA HIS A 334 14.23 -13.07 18.87
C HIS A 334 13.50 -11.73 18.99
N LEU A 335 13.02 -11.45 20.20
CA LEU A 335 12.30 -10.24 20.56
C LEU A 335 13.15 -9.46 21.57
N LYS A 336 13.74 -8.33 21.17
CA LYS A 336 14.49 -7.45 22.06
C LYS A 336 13.67 -6.19 22.38
N LEU A 337 13.25 -6.05 23.63
CA LEU A 337 12.48 -4.90 24.09
C LEU A 337 13.34 -3.63 24.04
N ILE A 338 12.76 -2.55 23.53
CA ILE A 338 13.31 -1.19 23.60
C ILE A 338 12.63 -0.45 24.75
N LYS A 339 11.29 -0.43 24.75
CA LYS A 339 10.48 0.11 25.85
C LYS A 339 10.47 -0.81 27.06
N ASP A 340 10.16 -0.23 28.21
CA ASP A 340 10.18 -0.94 29.50
C ASP A 340 9.03 -1.95 29.63
N ASN A 341 7.92 -1.69 28.95
CA ASN A 341 6.82 -2.63 28.82
C ASN A 341 6.23 -2.58 27.41
N MET A 342 5.59 -3.67 27.02
CA MET A 342 4.82 -3.76 25.78
C MET A 342 3.76 -4.86 25.86
N PHE A 343 2.64 -4.64 25.17
CA PHE A 343 1.58 -5.63 25.04
C PHE A 343 1.77 -6.46 23.76
N LEU A 344 1.89 -7.78 23.89
CA LEU A 344 2.00 -8.71 22.75
C LEU A 344 0.62 -8.99 22.14
N GLN A 345 -0.06 -7.92 21.72
CA GLN A 345 -1.41 -8.00 21.16
C GLN A 345 -1.41 -8.93 19.94
N ASN A 346 -2.36 -9.88 19.94
CA ASN A 346 -2.60 -10.81 18.86
C ASN A 346 -1.33 -11.52 18.37
N PHE A 347 -0.38 -11.82 19.26
CA PHE A 347 0.87 -12.51 18.92
C PHE A 347 0.65 -14.02 18.80
N ILE A 348 0.38 -14.51 17.59
CA ILE A 348 0.00 -15.92 17.34
C ILE A 348 0.72 -16.44 16.12
N LEU A 349 1.36 -17.60 16.26
CA LEU A 349 1.98 -18.36 15.18
C LEU A 349 0.93 -19.25 14.50
N TYR A 350 0.92 -19.29 13.18
CA TYR A 350 0.02 -20.09 12.37
C TYR A 350 0.79 -20.95 11.37
N HIS A 351 0.40 -22.21 11.23
CA HIS A 351 0.70 -23.04 10.07
C HIS A 351 -0.33 -22.77 8.98
N PHE A 352 0.10 -22.56 7.74
CA PHE A 352 -0.81 -22.32 6.61
C PHE A 352 -1.13 -23.61 5.87
N ASN A 353 -2.41 -23.88 5.62
CA ASN A 353 -2.82 -25.06 4.87
C ASN A 353 -2.73 -24.82 3.36
N SER A 354 -1.54 -25.03 2.79
CA SER A 354 -1.31 -24.80 1.35
C SER A 354 -2.18 -25.69 0.47
N LYS A 355 -2.45 -26.93 0.87
CA LYS A 355 -3.27 -27.86 0.07
C LYS A 355 -4.72 -27.38 -0.06
N LEU A 356 -5.35 -26.96 1.04
CA LEU A 356 -6.69 -26.36 1.00
C LEU A 356 -6.69 -25.09 0.12
N PHE A 357 -5.72 -24.21 0.32
CA PHE A 357 -5.56 -23.00 -0.47
C PHE A 357 -5.44 -23.28 -1.98
N GLN A 358 -4.59 -24.23 -2.37
CA GLN A 358 -4.37 -24.59 -3.77
C GLN A 358 -5.61 -25.20 -4.42
N ASN A 359 -6.37 -26.03 -3.68
CA ASN A 359 -7.63 -26.60 -4.15
C ASN A 359 -8.68 -25.51 -4.42
N ASP A 360 -8.88 -24.62 -3.45
CA ASP A 360 -9.90 -23.57 -3.52
C ASP A 360 -9.59 -22.53 -4.59
N THR A 361 -8.33 -22.10 -4.68
CA THR A 361 -7.91 -21.16 -5.74
C THR A 361 -8.00 -21.78 -7.13
N SER A 362 -7.59 -23.03 -7.29
CA SER A 362 -7.76 -23.76 -8.55
C SER A 362 -9.23 -23.86 -8.94
N ASN A 363 -10.11 -24.15 -7.98
CA ASN A 363 -11.55 -24.19 -8.19
C ASN A 363 -12.10 -22.83 -8.66
N LEU A 364 -11.79 -21.73 -7.97
CA LEU A 364 -12.25 -20.38 -8.35
C LEU A 364 -11.73 -19.97 -9.74
N LYS A 365 -10.48 -20.30 -10.07
CA LYS A 365 -9.82 -19.93 -11.34
C LYS A 365 -10.48 -20.54 -12.58
N GLN A 366 -11.14 -21.70 -12.46
CA GLN A 366 -11.85 -22.36 -13.58
C GLN A 366 -12.94 -21.48 -14.21
N ASN A 367 -13.57 -20.61 -13.42
CA ASN A 367 -14.64 -19.72 -13.86
C ASN A 367 -14.20 -18.24 -13.85
N GLN A 368 -12.97 -17.97 -14.28
CA GLN A 368 -12.44 -16.61 -14.35
C GLN A 368 -13.23 -15.68 -15.27
N PHE A 369 -13.27 -14.40 -14.91
CA PHE A 369 -13.68 -13.33 -15.81
C PHE A 369 -12.59 -13.12 -16.86
N LYS A 370 -12.85 -13.58 -18.09
CA LYS A 370 -11.93 -13.44 -19.22
C LYS A 370 -12.07 -12.04 -19.80
N ILE A 371 -11.16 -11.15 -19.43
CA ILE A 371 -11.09 -9.78 -19.95
C ILE A 371 -10.57 -9.80 -21.39
N HIS A 372 -11.31 -9.16 -22.28
CA HIS A 372 -10.97 -8.96 -23.68
C HIS A 372 -10.42 -7.55 -23.94
N ASN A 373 -10.89 -6.57 -23.17
CA ASN A 373 -10.46 -5.18 -23.27
C ASN A 373 -10.60 -4.49 -21.91
N ASN A 374 -9.57 -3.77 -21.48
CA ASN A 374 -9.60 -2.99 -20.25
C ASN A 374 -8.88 -1.65 -20.39
N SER A 375 -9.21 -0.74 -19.49
CA SER A 375 -8.49 0.50 -19.20
C SER A 375 -8.63 0.82 -17.72
N ASN A 376 -8.06 1.94 -17.27
CA ASN A 376 -8.16 2.36 -15.86
C ASN A 376 -9.61 2.57 -15.38
N ARG A 377 -10.57 2.70 -16.29
CA ARG A 377 -11.99 2.97 -15.99
C ARG A 377 -12.96 1.95 -16.60
N LYS A 378 -12.48 0.84 -17.17
CA LYS A 378 -13.32 -0.08 -17.95
C LYS A 378 -12.77 -1.49 -17.96
N PHE A 379 -13.64 -2.47 -17.79
CA PHE A 379 -13.34 -3.90 -17.94
C PHE A 379 -14.46 -4.55 -18.78
N ILE A 380 -14.08 -5.09 -19.93
CA ILE A 380 -14.98 -5.79 -20.86
C ILE A 380 -14.49 -7.21 -21.00
N GLY A 381 -15.39 -8.18 -20.88
CA GLY A 381 -15.03 -9.58 -20.99
C GLY A 381 -16.21 -10.51 -20.97
N THR A 382 -15.91 -11.78 -20.76
CA THR A 382 -16.93 -12.83 -20.63
C THR A 382 -16.68 -13.67 -19.38
N ILE A 383 -17.76 -14.17 -18.79
CA ILE A 383 -17.71 -15.04 -17.61
C ILE A 383 -18.70 -16.18 -17.79
N ARG A 384 -18.40 -17.34 -17.20
CA ARG A 384 -19.33 -18.47 -17.12
C ARG A 384 -19.66 -18.77 -15.66
N THR A 385 -20.93 -18.65 -15.31
CA THR A 385 -21.49 -18.90 -13.98
C THR A 385 -22.21 -20.24 -13.95
N THR A 386 -22.31 -20.83 -12.76
CA THR A 386 -23.03 -22.09 -12.52
C THR A 386 -24.02 -21.90 -11.37
N LYS A 387 -24.82 -22.93 -11.05
CA LYS A 387 -25.70 -22.88 -9.88
C LYS A 387 -24.92 -22.65 -8.56
N SER A 388 -23.73 -23.23 -8.44
CA SER A 388 -22.87 -23.09 -7.25
C SER A 388 -22.01 -21.82 -7.25
N LYS A 389 -21.64 -21.32 -8.44
CA LYS A 389 -20.87 -20.07 -8.67
C LYS A 389 -21.72 -19.08 -9.45
N ASN A 390 -22.76 -18.58 -8.79
CA ASN A 390 -23.84 -17.79 -9.37
C ASN A 390 -23.62 -16.27 -9.24
N SER A 391 -22.38 -15.80 -9.17
CA SER A 391 -22.07 -14.38 -9.03
C SER A 391 -20.74 -14.02 -9.65
N LEU A 392 -20.66 -12.86 -10.30
CA LEU A 392 -19.41 -12.18 -10.62
C LEU A 392 -18.88 -11.55 -9.34
N ILE A 393 -17.68 -11.94 -8.92
CA ILE A 393 -16.94 -11.31 -7.84
C ILE A 393 -15.73 -10.63 -8.46
N THR A 394 -15.42 -9.41 -8.00
CA THR A 394 -14.21 -8.69 -8.42
C THR A 394 -13.44 -8.15 -7.23
N THR A 395 -12.17 -7.80 -7.42
CA THR A 395 -11.36 -7.01 -6.50
C THR A 395 -11.22 -5.55 -6.95
N ILE A 396 -12.27 -5.03 -7.61
CA ILE A 396 -12.39 -3.63 -8.01
C ILE A 396 -13.13 -2.88 -6.89
N PRO A 397 -12.52 -1.86 -6.27
CA PRO A 397 -13.18 -1.07 -5.23
C PRO A 397 -14.42 -0.35 -5.77
N TYR A 398 -15.51 -0.44 -5.02
CA TYR A 398 -16.78 0.21 -5.30
C TYR A 398 -16.69 1.73 -5.10
N SER A 399 -17.35 2.44 -6.00
CA SER A 399 -17.64 3.87 -5.95
C SER A 399 -18.95 4.10 -6.70
N LYS A 400 -19.68 5.17 -6.39
CA LYS A 400 -20.99 5.49 -6.99
C LYS A 400 -20.95 5.60 -8.52
N GLY A 401 -19.80 5.95 -9.10
CA GLY A 401 -19.63 6.10 -10.55
C GLY A 401 -19.47 4.79 -11.33
N TRP A 402 -19.44 3.63 -10.67
CA TRP A 402 -19.36 2.35 -11.38
C TRP A 402 -20.72 1.90 -11.90
N HIS A 403 -20.72 1.42 -13.14
CA HIS A 403 -21.89 0.88 -13.83
C HIS A 403 -21.58 -0.50 -14.38
N LEU A 404 -22.55 -1.41 -14.30
CA LEU A 404 -22.45 -2.78 -14.80
C LEU A 404 -23.51 -3.02 -15.87
N ILE A 405 -23.07 -3.60 -16.99
CA ILE A 405 -23.92 -4.11 -18.06
C ILE A 405 -23.65 -5.61 -18.19
N VAL A 406 -24.71 -6.41 -18.18
CA VAL A 406 -24.71 -7.85 -18.37
C VAL A 406 -25.57 -8.14 -19.60
N ASP A 407 -25.01 -8.82 -20.60
CA ASP A 407 -25.71 -9.19 -21.84
C ASP A 407 -26.44 -8.01 -22.49
N ASN A 408 -25.71 -6.89 -22.63
CA ASN A 408 -26.17 -5.62 -23.19
C ASN A 408 -27.30 -4.91 -22.41
N LYS A 409 -27.66 -5.39 -21.21
CA LYS A 409 -28.66 -4.75 -20.34
C LYS A 409 -28.01 -4.20 -19.06
N PRO A 410 -28.41 -3.02 -18.57
CA PRO A 410 -27.97 -2.53 -17.26
C PRO A 410 -28.28 -3.55 -16.16
N HIS A 411 -27.34 -3.73 -15.23
CA HIS A 411 -27.47 -4.69 -14.15
C HIS A 411 -27.02 -4.07 -12.83
N SER A 412 -27.63 -4.50 -11.72
CA SER A 412 -27.33 -3.97 -10.39
C SER A 412 -25.94 -4.42 -9.90
N ILE A 413 -25.25 -3.51 -9.22
CA ILE A 413 -24.01 -3.79 -8.51
C ILE A 413 -24.32 -4.15 -7.06
N SER A 414 -23.79 -5.28 -6.62
CA SER A 414 -23.70 -5.67 -5.21
C SER A 414 -22.31 -5.36 -4.67
N LYS A 415 -22.19 -5.19 -3.36
CA LYS A 415 -20.89 -5.02 -2.69
C LYS A 415 -20.59 -6.25 -1.84
N TRP A 416 -19.33 -6.68 -1.82
CA TRP A 416 -18.86 -7.64 -0.83
C TRP A 416 -17.72 -7.04 -0.01
N SER A 417 -17.60 -7.47 1.26
CA SER A 417 -16.65 -6.90 2.22
C SER A 417 -16.77 -5.36 2.38
N ASN A 418 -17.95 -4.80 2.08
CA ASN A 418 -18.21 -3.34 1.98
C ASN A 418 -17.25 -2.55 1.05
N MET A 419 -16.33 -3.20 0.34
CA MET A 419 -15.29 -2.55 -0.46
C MET A 419 -15.47 -2.83 -1.94
N PHE A 420 -15.73 -4.08 -2.33
CA PHE A 420 -15.54 -4.52 -3.71
C PHE A 420 -16.84 -4.73 -4.48
N ILE A 421 -16.76 -4.57 -5.80
CA ILE A 421 -17.86 -4.78 -6.73
C ILE A 421 -18.11 -6.27 -6.95
N GLY A 422 -19.38 -6.65 -6.99
CA GLY A 422 -19.83 -7.93 -7.53
C GLY A 422 -21.27 -7.84 -8.03
N SER A 423 -21.80 -8.94 -8.53
CA SER A 423 -23.20 -9.03 -8.92
C SER A 423 -23.66 -10.48 -9.03
N LYS A 424 -24.91 -10.75 -8.62
CA LYS A 424 -25.54 -12.07 -8.83
C LYS A 424 -25.86 -12.22 -10.32
N LEU A 425 -25.56 -13.38 -10.88
CA LEU A 425 -25.84 -13.71 -12.28
C LEU A 425 -26.55 -15.05 -12.34
N SER A 426 -27.44 -15.22 -13.32
CA SER A 426 -28.01 -16.54 -13.64
C SER A 426 -26.90 -17.52 -14.03
N PRO A 427 -27.10 -18.85 -13.93
CA PRO A 427 -26.18 -19.82 -14.52
C PRO A 427 -26.13 -19.66 -16.05
N GLY A 428 -24.94 -19.60 -16.64
CA GLY A 428 -24.79 -19.42 -18.08
C GLY A 428 -23.49 -18.73 -18.47
N LYS A 429 -23.37 -18.38 -19.76
CA LYS A 429 -22.30 -17.55 -20.29
C LYS A 429 -22.82 -16.12 -20.40
N HIS A 430 -22.08 -15.16 -19.86
CA HIS A 430 -22.46 -13.76 -19.83
C HIS A 430 -21.38 -12.87 -20.44
N SER A 431 -21.81 -11.85 -21.18
CA SER A 431 -20.98 -10.71 -21.56
C SER A 431 -21.05 -9.65 -20.47
N ILE A 432 -19.90 -9.17 -20.00
CA ILE A 432 -19.78 -8.21 -18.90
C ILE A 432 -19.07 -6.97 -19.40
N LYS A 433 -19.68 -5.81 -19.15
CA LYS A 433 -19.05 -4.49 -19.29
C LYS A 433 -19.22 -3.74 -17.98
N LEU A 434 -18.12 -3.61 -17.25
CA LEU A 434 -18.02 -2.80 -16.04
C LEU A 434 -17.26 -1.52 -16.38
N TYR A 435 -17.84 -0.35 -16.14
CA TYR A 435 -17.21 0.93 -16.50
C TYR A 435 -17.48 2.01 -15.45
N TYR A 436 -16.55 2.96 -15.33
CA TYR A 436 -16.64 4.07 -14.40
C TYR A 436 -16.94 5.37 -15.15
N TRP A 437 -17.94 6.10 -14.67
CA TRP A 437 -18.25 7.47 -15.05
C TRP A 437 -18.28 8.35 -13.79
N PRO A 438 -17.47 9.42 -13.69
CA PRO A 438 -17.43 10.21 -12.48
C PRO A 438 -18.81 10.83 -12.18
N PRO A 439 -19.34 10.67 -10.95
CA PRO A 439 -20.59 11.31 -10.56
C PRO A 439 -20.53 12.82 -10.79
N TYR A 440 -21.63 13.39 -11.26
CA TYR A 440 -21.79 14.82 -11.56
C TYR A 440 -20.93 15.39 -12.68
N LEU A 441 -20.07 14.61 -13.35
CA LEU A 441 -19.26 15.13 -14.46
C LEU A 441 -20.13 15.66 -15.60
N THR A 442 -21.17 14.91 -15.98
CA THR A 442 -22.11 15.35 -17.03
C THR A 442 -22.81 16.64 -16.64
N LEU A 443 -23.28 16.74 -15.38
CA LEU A 443 -23.93 17.94 -14.88
C LEU A 443 -22.97 19.15 -14.89
N GLY A 444 -21.74 18.95 -14.44
CA GLY A 444 -20.69 19.97 -14.46
C GLY A 444 -20.39 20.46 -15.88
N ILE A 445 -20.26 19.54 -16.84
CA ILE A 445 -20.07 19.89 -18.26
C ILE A 445 -21.25 20.72 -18.79
N CYS A 446 -22.49 20.31 -18.51
CA CYS A 446 -23.68 21.05 -18.92
C CYS A 446 -23.70 22.47 -18.33
N ILE A 447 -23.43 22.62 -17.03
CA ILE A 447 -23.37 23.93 -16.38
C ILE A 447 -22.26 24.80 -16.99
N SER A 448 -21.06 24.25 -17.21
CA SER A 448 -19.97 24.99 -17.83
C SER A 448 -20.31 25.47 -19.24
N ILE A 449 -20.92 24.62 -20.06
CA ILE A 449 -21.35 25.00 -21.42
C ILE A 449 -22.41 26.10 -21.37
N LEU A 450 -23.42 25.97 -20.51
CA LEU A 450 -24.46 26.99 -20.35
C LEU A 450 -23.88 28.33 -19.89
N THR A 451 -22.93 28.33 -18.97
CA THR A 451 -22.24 29.55 -18.51
C THR A 451 -21.42 30.19 -19.64
N VAL A 452 -20.71 29.41 -20.46
CA VAL A 452 -19.97 29.94 -21.61
C VAL A 452 -20.93 30.57 -22.62
N ILE A 453 -22.04 29.90 -22.95
CA ILE A 453 -23.08 30.44 -23.84
C ILE A 453 -23.63 31.76 -23.26
N PHE A 454 -23.95 31.79 -21.97
CA PHE A 454 -24.44 32.98 -21.29
C PHE A 454 -23.44 34.14 -21.35
N MET A 455 -22.15 33.89 -21.11
CA MET A 455 -21.10 34.91 -21.24
C MET A 455 -20.95 35.41 -22.68
N MET A 456 -21.05 34.53 -23.68
CA MET A 456 -21.02 34.94 -25.10
C MET A 456 -22.21 35.84 -25.45
N VAL A 457 -23.41 35.54 -24.95
CA VAL A 457 -24.61 36.36 -25.14
C VAL A 457 -24.41 37.75 -24.51
N ILE A 458 -23.95 37.82 -23.25
CA ILE A 458 -23.66 39.11 -22.58
C ILE A 458 -22.64 39.93 -23.38
N ASN A 459 -21.56 39.30 -23.84
CA ASN A 459 -20.53 40.01 -24.61
C ASN A 459 -21.09 40.53 -25.94
N LYS A 460 -21.93 39.75 -26.62
CA LYS A 460 -22.59 40.18 -27.86
C LYS A 460 -23.54 41.36 -27.62
N ILE A 461 -24.31 41.35 -26.54
CA ILE A 461 -25.17 42.48 -26.13
C ILE A 461 -24.33 43.72 -25.82
N LYS A 462 -23.24 43.60 -25.03
CA LYS A 462 -22.34 44.72 -24.75
C LYS A 462 -21.71 45.30 -26.03
N LYS A 463 -21.32 44.45 -26.98
CA LYS A 463 -20.76 44.90 -28.27
C LYS A 463 -21.81 45.59 -29.14
N TYR A 464 -23.06 45.15 -29.10
CA TYR A 464 -24.18 45.81 -29.77
C TYR A 464 -24.46 47.18 -29.15
N ASN A 465 -24.55 47.27 -27.82
CA ASN A 465 -24.79 48.51 -27.08
C ASN A 465 -23.61 49.50 -27.08
N LYS A 466 -22.40 49.09 -27.51
CA LYS A 466 -21.28 50.01 -27.77
C LYS A 466 -21.24 50.52 -29.22
N LYS A 467 -22.04 49.94 -30.11
CA LYS A 467 -22.11 50.28 -31.54
C LYS A 467 -23.38 51.08 -31.89
N ALA A 468 -24.44 50.93 -31.10
CA ALA A 468 -25.51 51.92 -30.97
C ALA A 468 -25.03 53.04 -30.05
#